data_AF-A0A1B2D2Y8-F1
#
_entry.id   AF-A0A1B2D2Y8-F1
#
_cell.length_a   1.000
_cell.length_b   1.000
_cell.length_c   1.000
_cell.angle_alpha   90.00
_cell.angle_beta   90.00
_cell.angle_gamma   90.00
#
_symmetry.space_group_name_H-M   'P 1'
#
loop_
_entity.id
_entity.type
_entity.pdbx_description
1 polymer ?
#
loop_
_entity_poly.entity_id
_entity_poly.type
_entity_poly.pdbx_seq_one_letter_code
_entity_poly.pdbx_strand_id
1 'polypeptide(L)' 'MTTPSILDPVAERIELLLEKYEALQHANRLLSAEVHALQQERDSLRSRLKAARARVDALIERLPANQEAP' A
#
# COMPACT_ATOMS: atom_id res chain seq x y z
N MET A 1 -52.04 -12.35 -22.48
CA MET A 1 -51.03 -13.10 -21.71
C MET A 1 -49.67 -12.73 -22.26
N THR A 2 -49.07 -11.67 -21.72
CA THR A 2 -47.77 -11.17 -22.17
C THR A 2 -46.72 -12.13 -21.65
N THR A 3 -46.03 -12.83 -22.55
CA THR A 3 -44.88 -13.66 -22.21
C THR A 3 -43.84 -12.76 -21.53
N PRO A 4 -43.37 -13.05 -20.31
CA PRO A 4 -42.32 -12.27 -19.69
C PRO A 4 -41.07 -12.41 -20.57
N SER A 5 -40.59 -11.28 -21.10
CA SER A 5 -39.37 -11.23 -21.89
C SER A 5 -38.22 -11.61 -20.97
N ILE A 6 -37.58 -12.76 -21.21
CA ILE A 6 -36.43 -13.27 -20.44
C ILE A 6 -35.26 -12.27 -20.46
N LEU A 7 -35.29 -11.29 -21.37
CA LEU A 7 -34.30 -10.23 -21.49
C LEU A 7 -34.37 -9.19 -20.36
N ASP A 8 -35.55 -8.95 -19.78
CA ASP A 8 -35.73 -7.89 -18.77
C ASP A 8 -34.96 -8.22 -17.46
N PRO A 9 -35.07 -9.44 -16.89
CA PRO A 9 -34.28 -9.83 -15.71
C PRO A 9 -32.77 -9.85 -15.96
N VAL A 10 -32.35 -10.10 -17.20
CA VAL A 10 -30.93 -10.10 -17.58
C VAL A 10 -30.40 -8.67 -17.63
N ALA A 11 -31.17 -7.72 -18.17
CA ALA A 11 -30.81 -6.31 -18.18
C ALA A 11 -30.63 -5.75 -16.76
N GLU A 12 -31.60 -6.01 -15.87
CA GLU A 12 -31.50 -5.61 -14.45
C GLU A 12 -30.25 -6.19 -13.78
N ARG A 13 -29.92 -7.45 -14.07
CA ARG A 13 -28.72 -8.08 -13.52
C ARG A 13 -27.43 -7.44 -14.03
N ILE A 14 -27.39 -7.04 -15.30
CA ILE A 14 -26.25 -6.35 -15.90
C ILE A 14 -26.06 -4.99 -15.24
N GLU A 15 -27.13 -4.22 -15.04
CA GLU A 15 -27.07 -2.91 -14.37
C GLU A 15 -26.50 -3.04 -12.95
N LEU A 16 -27.03 -3.96 -12.15
CA LEU A 16 -26.50 -4.24 -10.80
C LEU A 16 -25.03 -4.68 -10.80
N LEU A 17 -24.61 -5.46 -11.80
CA LEU A 17 -23.21 -5.88 -11.94
C LEU A 17 -22.30 -4.72 -12.33
N LEU A 18 -22.77 -3.79 -13.17
CA LEU A 18 -22.03 -2.59 -13.55
C LEU A 18 -21.84 -1.67 -12.34
N GLU A 19 -22.90 -1.40 -11.57
CA GLU A 19 -22.81 -0.62 -10.33
C GLU A 19 -21.83 -1.24 -9.33
N LYS A 20 -21.90 -2.56 -9.14
CA LYS A 20 -20.98 -3.28 -8.26
C LYS A 20 -19.54 -3.24 -8.77
N TYR A 21 -19.35 -3.33 -10.09
CA TYR A 21 -18.02 -3.24 -10.70
C TYR A 21 -17.42 -1.85 -10.47
N GLU A 22 -18.18 -0.78 -10.69
CA GLU A 22 -17.72 0.59 -10.46
C GLU A 22 -17.33 0.82 -8.99
N ALA A 23 -18.17 0.34 -8.06
CA ALA A 23 -17.89 0.42 -6.63
C ALA A 23 -16.60 -0.34 -6.27
N LEU A 24 -16.42 -1.55 -6.80
CA LEU A 24 -15.21 -2.34 -6.58
C LEU A 24 -13.96 -1.67 -7.18
N GLN A 25 -14.09 -1.09 -8.38
CA GLN A 25 -13.01 -0.38 -9.04
C GLN A 25 -12.60 0.87 -8.24
N HIS A 26 -13.58 1.60 -7.68
CA HIS A 26 -13.32 2.72 -6.79
C HIS A 26 -12.59 2.29 -5.52
N ALA A 27 -13.07 1.24 -4.84
CA ALA A 27 -12.42 0.69 -3.65
C ALA A 27 -10.98 0.22 -3.95
N ASN A 28 -10.75 -0.43 -5.10
CA ASN A 28 -9.43 -0.89 -5.49
C ASN A 28 -8.45 0.27 -5.75
N ARG A 29 -8.92 1.38 -6.34
CA ARG A 29 -8.11 2.60 -6.49
C ARG A 29 -7.69 3.18 -5.14
N LEU A 30 -8.61 3.24 -4.17
CA LEU A 30 -8.32 3.73 -2.83
C LEU A 30 -7.30 2.85 -2.10
N LEU A 31 -7.49 1.53 -2.13
CA LEU A 31 -6.56 0.58 -1.53
C LEU A 31 -5.17 0.65 -2.17
N SER A 32 -5.11 0.82 -3.49
CA SER A 32 -3.83 0.97 -4.20
C SER A 32 -3.10 2.25 -3.76
N ALA A 33 -3.83 3.36 -3.61
CA ALA A 33 -3.27 4.62 -3.11
C ALA A 33 -2.75 4.48 -1.66
N GLU A 34 -3.49 3.78 -0.80
CA GLU A 34 -3.08 3.52 0.58
C GLU A 34 -1.82 2.65 0.66
N VAL A 35 -1.73 1.59 -0.15
CA VAL A 35 -0.53 0.75 -0.25
C VAL A 35 0.68 1.59 -0.68
N HIS A 36 0.51 2.49 -1.66
CA HIS A 36 1.58 3.39 -2.08
C HIS A 36 2.00 4.37 -0.96
N ALA A 37 1.06 4.91 -0.20
CA ALA A 37 1.36 5.79 0.93
C ALA A 37 2.14 5.05 2.03
N LEU A 38 1.71 3.85 2.41
CA LEU A 38 2.38 3.01 3.41
C LEU A 38 3.79 2.59 2.95
N GLN A 39 3.95 2.30 1.66
CA GLN A 39 5.25 2.01 1.07
C GLN A 39 6.22 3.20 1.21
N GLN A 40 5.76 4.43 0.92
CA GLN A 40 6.56 5.64 1.07
C GLN A 40 6.94 5.89 2.54
N GLU A 41 5.99 5.72 3.46
CA GLU A 41 6.25 5.86 4.90
C GLU A 41 7.30 4.84 5.37
N ARG A 42 7.13 3.57 4.97
CA ARG A 42 8.08 2.50 5.29
C ARG A 42 9.48 2.82 4.76
N ASP A 43 9.59 3.32 3.53
CA ASP A 43 10.88 3.66 2.93
C ASP A 43 11.54 4.85 3.64
N SER A 44 10.76 5.84 4.07
CA SER A 44 11.22 6.94 4.93
C SER A 44 11.73 6.42 6.29
N LEU A 45 11.00 5.53 6.95
CA LEU A 45 11.41 4.91 8.21
C LEU A 45 12.69 4.08 8.06
N ARG A 46 12.82 3.31 6.96
CA ARG A 46 14.04 2.54 6.65
C ARG A 46 15.25 3.47 6.47
N SER A 47 15.09 4.58 5.75
CA SER A 47 16.14 5.58 5.58
C SER A 47 16.59 6.17 6.92
N ARG A 48 15.63 6.56 7.77
CA ARG A 48 15.89 7.07 9.13
C ARG A 48 16.61 6.04 10.00
N LEU A 49 16.19 4.77 9.95
CA LEU A 49 16.84 3.70 10.70
C LEU A 49 18.28 3.48 10.23
N LYS A 50 18.53 3.47 8.92
CA LYS A 50 19.88 3.34 8.36
C LYS A 50 20.78 4.48 8.83
N ALA A 51 20.29 5.71 8.78
CA ALA A 51 21.03 6.87 9.27
C ALA A 51 21.30 6.79 10.78
N ALA A 52 20.33 6.35 11.59
CA ALA A 52 20.53 6.17 13.02
C ALA A 52 21.59 5.09 13.32
N ARG A 53 21.55 3.95 12.63
CA ARG A 53 22.57 2.88 12.76
C ARG A 53 23.96 3.39 12.42
N ALA A 54 24.12 4.07 11.28
CA ALA A 54 25.41 4.63 10.88
C ALA A 54 25.97 5.63 11.91
N ARG A 55 25.11 6.42 12.56
CA ARG A 55 25.53 7.31 13.66
C ARG A 55 26.01 6.52 14.88
N VAL A 56 25.33 5.44 15.23
CA VAL A 56 25.73 4.57 16.35
C VAL A 56 27.07 3.89 16.04
N ASP A 57 27.23 3.35 14.84
CA ASP A 57 28.49 2.72 14.41
C ASP A 57 29.66 3.71 14.49
N ALA A 58 29.47 4.94 13.99
CA ALA A 58 30.47 6.00 14.10
C ALA A 58 30.79 6.43 15.54
N LEU A 59 29.83 6.31 16.47
CA LEU A 59 30.08 6.56 17.90
C LEU A 59 30.87 5.41 18.54
N ILE A 60 30.59 4.16 18.15
CA ILE A 60 31.31 2.97 18.63
C ILE A 60 32.77 3.00 18.17
N GLU A 61 33.04 3.36 16.92
CA GLU A 61 34.41 3.53 16.39
C GLU A 61 35.20 4.60 17.16
N ARG A 62 34.51 5.59 17.75
CA ARG A 62 35.14 6.66 18.53
C ARG A 62 35.40 6.31 20.00
N LEU A 63 35.04 5.11 20.44
CA LEU A 63 35.34 4.67 21.80
C LEU A 63 36.86 4.48 21.96
N PRO A 64 37.46 4.92 23.08
CA PRO A 64 38.92 4.91 23.28
C PRO A 64 39.54 3.52 23.08
N ALA A 65 38.85 2.47 23.54
CA ALA A 65 39.26 1.08 23.35
C ALA A 65 39.39 0.64 21.87
N ASN A 66 38.69 1.31 20.95
CA ASN A 66 38.77 1.04 19.50
C ASN A 66 39.75 1.99 18.78
N GLN A 67 40.13 3.11 19.40
CA GLN A 67 41.07 4.09 18.83
C GLN A 67 42.53 3.82 19.22
N GLU A 68 42.75 3.10 20.32
CA GLU A 68 44.09 2.76 20.85
C GLU A 68 44.62 1.40 20.39
N ALA A 69 43.85 0.66 19.56
CA ALA A 69 44.33 -0.57 18.93
C ALA A 69 45.24 -0.23 17.72
N PRO A 70 46.47 -0.78 17.64
CA PRO A 70 47.43 -0.49 16.58
C PRO A 70 47.04 -1.03 15.20
#